data_AF-A0A2E3C1L1-F1
#
_entry.id   AF-A0A2E3C1L1-F1
#
_cell.length_a   1.000
_cell.length_b   1.000
_cell.length_c   1.000
_cell.angle_alpha   90.00
_cell.angle_beta   90.00
_cell.angle_gamma   90.00
#
_symmetry.space_group_name_H-M   'P 1'
#
loop_
_entity.id
_entity.type
_entity.pdbx_description
1 polymer ?
#
loop_
_entity_poly.entity_id
_entity_poly.type
_entity_poly.pdbx_seq_one_letter_code
_entity_poly.pdbx_strand_id
1 'polypeptide(L)'
;MTDLLKEKAGEFWVEMANKEGYSFIVFAHIKFEHVLKRRIANRLSLNIANVKKSRIASERVIRDFRTANELAYALDIIDSQTFGFLDKLNSIRNRVVHREDYSISEDEFKNLINCAPQDIPLKDRIKKYKRIEYKIESILLGIFVMLESGMHNVVEIKDSDHPLKIDIGSSKLVTFDAPEFCGILSSKFQKIK
;
A
#
# COMPACT_ATOMS: atom_id res chain seq x y z
N MET A 1 -4.00 -6.32 13.96
CA MET A 1 -2.67 -5.84 13.49
C MET A 1 -1.62 -6.78 14.04
N THR A 2 -0.87 -7.47 13.17
CA THR A 2 0.17 -8.44 13.58
C THR A 2 1.39 -7.73 14.19
N ASP A 3 2.19 -8.43 14.99
CA ASP A 3 3.36 -7.82 15.65
C ASP A 3 4.42 -7.36 14.65
N LEU A 4 4.62 -8.09 13.55
CA LEU A 4 5.47 -7.67 12.43
C LEU A 4 5.01 -6.35 11.78
N LEU A 5 3.69 -6.15 11.66
CA LEU A 5 3.15 -4.91 11.07
C LEU A 5 3.32 -3.72 12.02
N LYS A 6 3.22 -3.95 13.35
CA LYS A 6 3.53 -2.92 14.36
C LYS A 6 5.00 -2.53 14.33
N GLU A 7 5.90 -3.51 14.21
CA GLU A 7 7.34 -3.29 14.10
C GLU A 7 7.67 -2.42 12.88
N LYS A 8 7.24 -2.84 11.68
CA LYS A 8 7.42 -2.06 10.44
C LYS A 8 6.84 -0.65 10.51
N ALA A 9 5.66 -0.51 11.11
CA ALA A 9 5.03 0.79 11.30
C ALA A 9 5.83 1.68 12.26
N GLY A 10 6.42 1.09 13.31
CA GLY A 10 7.32 1.75 14.24
C GLY A 10 8.61 2.22 13.56
N GLU A 11 9.26 1.36 12.78
CA GLU A 11 10.45 1.71 11.99
C GLU A 11 10.16 2.87 11.02
N PHE A 12 9.06 2.77 10.25
CA PHE A 12 8.65 3.83 9.33
C PHE A 12 8.41 5.16 10.05
N TRP A 13 7.77 5.13 11.22
CA TRP A 13 7.53 6.32 12.02
C TRP A 13 8.82 6.96 12.52
N VAL A 14 9.75 6.16 13.08
CA VAL A 14 11.05 6.65 13.55
C VAL A 14 11.86 7.26 12.41
N GLU A 15 11.86 6.62 11.24
CA GLU A 15 12.56 7.14 10.07
C GLU A 15 11.95 8.47 9.57
N MET A 16 10.62 8.64 9.62
CA MET A 16 9.95 9.90 9.27
C MET A 16 10.20 11.02 10.29
N ALA A 17 10.17 10.72 11.58
CA ALA A 17 10.30 11.72 12.65
C ALA A 17 11.68 12.41 12.65
N ASN A 18 12.69 11.77 12.06
CA ASN A 18 14.05 12.31 11.93
C ASN A 18 14.25 13.17 10.67
N LYS A 19 13.17 13.51 9.94
CA LYS A 19 13.23 14.29 8.69
C LYS A 19 12.86 15.75 8.95
N GLU A 20 13.69 16.66 8.42
CA GLU A 20 13.45 18.10 8.53
C GLU A 20 12.47 18.59 7.45
N GLY A 21 11.65 19.59 7.79
CA GLY A 21 10.67 20.19 6.88
C GLY A 21 9.72 19.14 6.30
N TYR A 22 9.47 19.21 4.99
CA TYR A 22 8.62 18.25 4.27
C TYR A 22 9.39 17.07 3.67
N SER A 23 10.66 16.86 4.03
CA SER A 23 11.46 15.75 3.47
C SER A 23 10.91 14.36 3.85
N PHE A 24 10.09 14.26 4.91
CA PHE A 24 9.34 13.05 5.23
C PHE A 24 8.37 12.62 4.11
N ILE A 25 7.86 13.56 3.30
CA ILE A 25 6.98 13.25 2.16
C ILE A 25 7.76 12.52 1.06
N VAL A 26 8.98 12.98 0.78
CA VAL A 26 9.89 12.32 -0.17
C VAL A 26 10.21 10.91 0.32
N PHE A 27 10.48 10.77 1.62
CA PHE A 27 10.77 9.49 2.24
C PHE A 27 9.58 8.52 2.18
N ALA A 28 8.39 8.98 2.57
CA ALA A 28 7.16 8.19 2.51
C ALA A 28 6.88 7.72 1.08
N HIS A 29 7.07 8.59 0.08
CA HIS A 29 6.92 8.24 -1.32
C HIS A 29 7.86 7.09 -1.75
N ILE A 30 9.14 7.12 -1.36
CA ILE A 30 10.10 6.04 -1.65
C ILE A 30 9.66 4.73 -0.98
N LYS A 31 9.19 4.78 0.28
CA LYS A 31 8.71 3.59 0.98
C LYS A 31 7.44 3.03 0.33
N PHE A 32 6.50 3.87 -0.08
CA PHE A 32 5.30 3.44 -0.81
C PHE A 32 5.67 2.80 -2.14
N GLU A 33 6.59 3.39 -2.89
CA GLU A 33 7.12 2.79 -4.12
C GLU A 33 7.63 1.36 -3.88
N HIS A 34 8.43 1.19 -2.83
CA HIS A 34 8.98 -0.12 -2.47
C HIS A 34 7.88 -1.14 -2.13
N VAL A 35 6.88 -0.73 -1.34
CA VAL A 35 5.74 -1.59 -0.98
C VAL A 35 4.96 -2.00 -2.23
N LEU A 36 4.63 -1.05 -3.11
CA LEU A 36 3.91 -1.32 -4.36
C LEU A 36 4.69 -2.29 -5.24
N LYS A 37 5.98 -2.03 -5.51
CA LYS A 37 6.82 -2.91 -6.32
C LYS A 37 6.89 -4.33 -5.76
N ARG A 38 7.04 -4.47 -4.44
CA ARG A 38 7.06 -5.76 -3.76
C ARG A 38 5.73 -6.50 -3.94
N ARG A 39 4.60 -5.81 -3.75
CA ARG A 39 3.26 -6.41 -3.88
C ARG A 39 2.95 -6.79 -5.33
N ILE A 40 3.33 -5.96 -6.31
CA ILE A 40 3.24 -6.30 -7.73
C ILE A 40 4.08 -7.55 -8.05
N ALA A 41 5.31 -7.63 -7.53
CA ALA A 41 6.17 -8.80 -7.73
C ALA A 41 5.55 -10.07 -7.12
N ASN A 42 4.94 -9.96 -5.94
CA ASN A 42 4.20 -11.07 -5.31
C ASN A 42 3.03 -11.51 -6.19
N ARG A 43 2.19 -10.56 -6.63
CA ARG A 43 1.04 -10.83 -7.52
C ARG A 43 1.47 -11.61 -8.75
N LEU A 44 2.52 -11.15 -9.43
CA LEU A 44 2.98 -11.74 -10.68
C LEU A 44 3.77 -13.06 -10.50
N SER A 45 4.13 -13.44 -9.27
CA SER A 45 5.05 -14.56 -9.03
C SER A 45 4.52 -15.93 -9.47
N LEU A 46 3.20 -16.21 -9.41
CA LEU A 46 2.65 -17.48 -9.91
C LEU A 46 2.73 -17.63 -11.43
N ASN A 47 2.57 -16.55 -12.18
CA ASN A 47 2.73 -16.57 -13.64
C ASN A 47 4.20 -16.73 -14.08
N ILE A 48 5.12 -16.71 -13.11
CA ILE A 48 6.56 -16.61 -13.31
C ILE A 48 7.28 -17.67 -12.46
N ALA A 49 6.78 -18.91 -12.48
CA ALA A 49 7.45 -20.06 -11.84
C ALA A 49 8.90 -20.30 -12.35
N ASN A 50 9.27 -19.72 -13.50
CA ASN A 50 10.58 -19.92 -14.15
C ASN A 50 11.57 -18.75 -14.08
N VAL A 51 11.25 -17.62 -13.43
CA VAL A 51 12.16 -16.46 -13.46
C VAL A 51 12.73 -16.20 -12.08
N LYS A 52 13.75 -16.97 -11.69
CA LYS A 52 14.69 -16.61 -10.59
C LYS A 52 15.37 -15.23 -10.80
N LYS A 53 15.17 -14.58 -11.97
CA LYS A 53 15.55 -13.20 -12.30
C LYS A 53 14.41 -12.16 -12.10
N SER A 54 13.23 -12.52 -11.57
CA SER A 54 12.01 -11.71 -11.65
C SER A 54 12.05 -10.43 -10.83
N ARG A 55 12.71 -10.43 -9.66
CA ARG A 55 12.85 -9.22 -8.83
C ARG A 55 13.67 -8.14 -9.53
N ILE A 56 14.76 -8.54 -10.19
CA ILE A 56 15.59 -7.63 -11.00
C ILE A 56 14.81 -7.18 -12.25
N ALA A 57 13.99 -8.06 -12.84
CA ALA A 57 13.17 -7.72 -14.00
C ALA A 57 12.02 -6.76 -13.65
N SER A 58 11.33 -6.96 -12.53
CA SER A 58 10.27 -6.05 -12.06
C SER A 58 10.84 -4.70 -11.66
N GLU A 59 12.02 -4.65 -11.03
CA GLU A 59 12.72 -3.39 -10.75
C GLU A 59 13.17 -2.65 -12.02
N ARG A 60 13.47 -3.37 -13.12
CA ARG A 60 13.82 -2.77 -14.42
C ARG A 60 12.61 -2.26 -15.21
N VAL A 61 11.46 -2.93 -15.09
CA VAL A 61 10.22 -2.58 -15.79
C VAL A 61 9.49 -1.46 -15.04
N ILE A 62 9.41 -1.55 -13.72
CA ILE A 62 8.77 -0.57 -12.85
C ILE A 62 9.83 0.42 -12.38
N ARG A 63 10.14 1.39 -13.24
CA ARG A 63 11.27 2.32 -13.03
C ARG A 63 10.99 3.40 -12.00
N ASP A 64 9.73 3.84 -11.92
CA ASP A 64 9.32 4.96 -11.07
C ASP A 64 8.01 4.66 -10.33
N PHE A 65 7.72 5.53 -9.37
CA PHE A 65 6.51 5.47 -8.56
C PHE A 65 5.22 5.54 -9.37
N ARG A 66 5.18 6.35 -10.43
CA ARG A 66 3.98 6.51 -11.24
C ARG A 66 3.61 5.19 -11.92
N THR A 67 4.60 4.55 -12.54
CA THR A 67 4.46 3.23 -13.15
C THR A 67 4.05 2.19 -12.10
N ALA A 68 4.62 2.24 -10.90
CA ALA A 68 4.25 1.34 -9.80
C ALA A 68 2.78 1.56 -9.37
N ASN A 69 2.33 2.80 -9.25
CA ASN A 69 0.97 3.14 -8.83
C ASN A 69 -0.06 2.70 -9.89
N GLU A 70 0.20 2.99 -11.17
CA GLU A 70 -0.66 2.59 -12.29
C GLU A 70 -0.78 1.06 -12.40
N LEU A 71 0.34 0.33 -12.28
CA LEU A 71 0.32 -1.14 -12.30
C LEU A 71 -0.36 -1.75 -11.07
N ALA A 72 -0.13 -1.19 -9.88
CA ALA A 72 -0.79 -1.67 -8.67
C ALA A 72 -2.32 -1.52 -8.77
N TYR A 73 -2.80 -0.41 -9.33
CA TYR A 73 -4.21 -0.21 -9.59
C TYR A 73 -4.74 -1.18 -10.67
N ALA A 74 -4.03 -1.32 -11.79
CA ALA A 74 -4.44 -2.23 -12.88
C ALA A 74 -4.47 -3.71 -12.47
N LEU A 75 -3.72 -4.10 -11.43
CA LEU A 75 -3.66 -5.45 -10.89
C LEU A 75 -4.57 -5.68 -9.67
N ASP A 76 -5.46 -4.73 -9.35
CA ASP A 76 -6.35 -4.75 -8.19
C ASP A 76 -5.61 -4.91 -6.84
N ILE A 77 -4.38 -4.39 -6.73
CA ILE A 77 -3.57 -4.42 -5.50
C ILE A 77 -3.98 -3.29 -4.53
N ILE A 78 -4.41 -2.18 -5.11
CA ILE A 78 -4.92 -0.98 -4.45
C ILE A 78 -6.24 -0.54 -5.10
N ASP A 79 -7.12 0.08 -4.33
CA ASP A 79 -8.38 0.63 -4.83
C ASP A 79 -8.20 1.99 -5.51
N SER A 80 -9.28 2.50 -6.12
CA SER A 80 -9.28 3.78 -6.84
C SER A 80 -9.03 4.98 -5.94
N GLN A 81 -9.45 4.94 -4.67
CA GLN A 81 -9.22 6.01 -3.71
C GLN A 81 -7.73 6.10 -3.34
N THR A 82 -7.13 4.97 -3.02
CA THR A 82 -5.71 4.81 -2.72
C THR A 82 -4.87 5.25 -3.92
N PHE A 83 -5.23 4.83 -5.12
CA PHE A 83 -4.58 5.28 -6.36
C PHE A 83 -4.60 6.81 -6.48
N GLY A 84 -5.77 7.44 -6.32
CA GLY A 84 -5.93 8.89 -6.42
C GLY A 84 -5.17 9.65 -5.32
N PHE A 85 -5.15 9.13 -4.10
CA PHE A 85 -4.35 9.68 -3.01
C PHE A 85 -2.86 9.68 -3.34
N LEU A 86 -2.33 8.54 -3.80
CA LEU A 86 -0.92 8.36 -4.12
C LEU A 86 -0.49 9.25 -5.30
N ASP A 87 -1.35 9.44 -6.29
CA ASP A 87 -1.10 10.37 -7.40
C ASP A 87 -1.06 11.84 -6.93
N LYS A 88 -1.97 12.23 -6.04
CA LYS A 88 -1.94 13.55 -5.42
C LYS A 88 -0.70 13.76 -4.56
N LEU A 89 -0.30 12.74 -3.81
CA LEU A 89 0.91 12.78 -2.99
C LEU A 89 2.17 12.93 -3.85
N ASN A 90 2.27 12.24 -4.99
CA ASN A 90 3.36 12.41 -5.96
C ASN A 90 3.44 13.87 -6.46
N SER A 91 2.30 14.49 -6.74
CA SER A 91 2.24 15.92 -7.12
C SER A 91 2.74 16.85 -6.01
N ILE A 92 2.44 16.55 -4.73
CA ILE A 92 2.97 17.29 -3.58
C ILE A 92 4.48 17.06 -3.44
N ARG A 93 4.93 15.80 -3.50
CA ARG A 93 6.34 15.41 -3.43
C ARG A 93 7.18 16.14 -4.46
N ASN A 94 6.72 16.23 -5.71
CA ASN A 94 7.47 16.94 -6.76
C ASN A 94 7.60 18.43 -6.44
N ARG A 95 6.59 19.05 -5.84
CA ARG A 95 6.68 20.45 -5.40
C ARG A 95 7.63 20.63 -4.22
N VAL A 96 7.61 19.72 -3.24
CA VAL A 96 8.57 19.69 -2.13
C VAL A 96 10.02 19.58 -2.62
N VAL A 97 10.27 18.73 -3.63
CA VAL A 97 11.64 18.50 -4.15
C VAL A 97 12.18 19.66 -4.99
N HIS A 98 11.30 20.38 -5.70
CA HIS A 98 11.73 21.39 -6.68
C HIS A 98 11.58 22.85 -6.23
N ARG A 99 11.13 23.11 -5.00
CA ARG A 99 10.93 24.47 -4.48
C ARG A 99 11.53 24.58 -3.08
N GLU A 100 12.57 25.40 -2.93
CA GLU A 100 13.37 25.53 -1.70
C GLU A 100 12.52 25.94 -0.47
N ASP A 101 11.49 26.77 -0.65
CA ASP A 101 10.62 27.24 0.44
C ASP A 101 9.16 26.73 0.36
N TYR A 102 8.98 25.50 -0.14
CA TYR A 102 7.64 24.97 -0.27
C TYR A 102 6.99 24.65 1.08
N SER A 103 5.86 25.30 1.33
CA SER A 103 4.94 24.94 2.41
C SER A 103 3.63 24.43 1.84
N ILE A 104 3.08 23.41 2.49
CA ILE A 104 1.76 22.86 2.13
C ILE A 104 0.70 23.78 2.70
N SER A 105 -0.12 24.36 1.82
CA SER A 105 -1.26 25.16 2.23
C SER A 105 -2.38 24.31 2.84
N GLU A 106 -3.23 24.92 3.65
CA GLU A 106 -4.42 24.25 4.21
C GLU A 106 -5.35 23.69 3.11
N ASP A 107 -5.46 24.35 1.96
CA ASP A 107 -6.29 23.87 0.86
C ASP A 107 -5.67 22.66 0.15
N GLU A 108 -4.35 22.61 0.02
CA GLU A 108 -3.66 21.42 -0.49
C GLU A 108 -3.77 20.25 0.46
N PHE A 109 -3.68 20.51 1.76
CA PHE A 109 -3.90 19.50 2.78
C PHE A 109 -5.34 18.97 2.75
N LYS A 110 -6.35 19.85 2.70
CA LYS A 110 -7.76 19.44 2.55
C LYS A 110 -7.96 18.59 1.29
N ASN A 111 -7.39 19.01 0.17
CA ASN A 111 -7.45 18.25 -1.07
C ASN A 111 -6.80 16.87 -0.92
N LEU A 112 -5.65 16.77 -0.25
CA LEU A 112 -4.99 15.49 0.02
C LEU A 112 -5.87 14.58 0.90
N ILE A 113 -6.49 15.12 1.94
CA ILE A 113 -7.40 14.39 2.83
C ILE A 113 -8.65 13.90 2.11
N ASN A 114 -9.23 14.74 1.25
CA ASN A 114 -10.45 14.39 0.52
C ASN A 114 -10.21 13.22 -0.45
N CYS A 115 -8.96 13.01 -0.88
CA CYS A 115 -8.57 11.86 -1.68
C CYS A 115 -8.17 10.63 -0.86
N ALA A 116 -8.00 10.76 0.47
CA ALA A 116 -7.52 9.66 1.28
C ALA A 116 -8.57 8.54 1.42
N PRO A 117 -8.15 7.27 1.46
CA PRO A 117 -9.04 6.13 1.70
C PRO A 117 -9.84 6.30 2.99
N GLN A 118 -11.14 6.02 2.93
CA GLN A 118 -12.06 6.21 4.06
C GLN A 118 -11.78 5.27 5.24
N ASP A 119 -11.17 4.11 4.97
CA ASP A 119 -10.90 3.07 5.96
C ASP A 119 -9.71 3.39 6.87
N ILE A 120 -8.94 4.43 6.55
CA ILE A 120 -7.92 4.93 7.46
C ILE A 120 -8.64 5.72 8.55
N PRO A 121 -8.42 5.45 9.85
CA PRO A 121 -8.99 6.23 10.95
C PRO A 121 -8.33 7.62 11.01
N LEU A 122 -8.70 8.46 10.04
CA LEU A 122 -8.14 9.78 9.76
C LEU A 122 -8.75 10.83 10.69
N LYS A 123 -10.05 10.73 10.95
CA LYS A 123 -10.82 11.79 11.65
C LYS A 123 -10.30 12.06 13.07
N ASP A 124 -9.96 11.02 13.82
CA ASP A 124 -9.47 11.18 15.21
C ASP A 124 -8.00 11.57 15.26
N ARG A 125 -7.20 11.08 14.30
CA ARG A 125 -5.77 11.40 14.20
C ARG A 125 -5.52 12.84 13.76
N ILE A 126 -6.26 13.33 12.77
CA ILE A 126 -6.11 14.70 12.24
C ILE A 126 -6.51 15.76 13.26
N LYS A 127 -7.58 15.53 14.03
CA LYS A 127 -8.05 16.47 15.07
C LYS A 127 -7.07 16.62 16.24
N LYS A 128 -6.25 15.60 16.50
CA LYS A 128 -5.30 15.57 17.62
C LYS A 128 -4.11 16.53 17.42
N TYR A 129 -3.72 16.79 16.18
CA TYR A 129 -2.52 17.57 15.87
C TYR A 129 -2.86 18.99 15.45
N LYS A 130 -2.14 19.98 16.02
CA LYS A 130 -2.32 21.40 15.65
C LYS A 130 -1.60 21.75 14.34
N ARG A 131 -0.38 21.23 14.17
CA ARG A 131 0.49 21.48 13.00
C ARG A 131 0.11 20.59 11.82
N ILE A 132 0.20 21.14 10.61
CA ILE A 132 -0.19 20.44 9.37
C ILE A 132 0.74 19.28 9.05
N GLU A 133 2.01 19.42 9.37
CA GLU A 133 3.06 18.42 9.13
C GLU A 133 2.75 17.12 9.88
N TYR A 134 2.44 17.23 11.18
CA TYR A 134 2.06 16.07 11.99
C TYR A 134 0.76 15.41 11.53
N LYS A 135 -0.19 16.20 11.00
CA LYS A 135 -1.40 15.63 10.39
C LYS A 135 -0.99 14.78 9.18
N ILE A 136 -0.17 15.34 8.28
CA ILE A 136 0.35 14.66 7.07
C ILE A 136 1.11 13.39 7.44
N GLU A 137 2.07 13.45 8.37
CA GLU A 137 2.80 12.27 8.86
C GLU A 137 1.85 11.15 9.34
N SER A 138 0.80 11.51 10.07
CA SER A 138 -0.17 10.55 10.58
C SER A 138 -0.96 9.86 9.46
N ILE A 139 -1.33 10.60 8.41
CA ILE A 139 -1.98 10.04 7.21
C ILE A 139 -1.01 9.13 6.47
N LEU A 140 0.23 9.56 6.28
CA LEU A 140 1.25 8.77 5.57
C LEU A 140 1.53 7.46 6.30
N LEU A 141 1.59 7.46 7.64
CA LEU A 141 1.66 6.23 8.43
C LEU A 141 0.42 5.35 8.24
N GLY A 142 -0.77 5.93 8.21
CA GLY A 142 -2.02 5.20 7.96
C GLY A 142 -2.02 4.50 6.59
N ILE A 143 -1.62 5.24 5.55
CA ILE A 143 -1.48 4.74 4.17
C ILE A 143 -0.41 3.64 4.12
N PHE A 144 0.74 3.83 4.78
CA PHE A 144 1.79 2.82 4.84
C PHE A 144 1.25 1.49 5.39
N VAL A 145 0.59 1.55 6.54
CA VAL A 145 0.03 0.37 7.21
C VAL A 145 -1.03 -0.30 6.34
N MET A 146 -1.89 0.48 5.69
CA MET A 146 -2.90 -0.02 4.77
C MET A 146 -2.25 -0.71 3.55
N LEU A 147 -1.24 -0.10 2.94
CA LEU A 147 -0.51 -0.67 1.80
C LEU A 147 0.23 -1.97 2.17
N GLU A 148 0.87 -2.01 3.34
CA GLU A 148 1.56 -3.20 3.87
C GLU A 148 0.58 -4.32 4.22
N SER A 149 -0.60 -3.98 4.75
CA SER A 149 -1.65 -4.95 5.04
C SER A 149 -2.25 -5.50 3.76
N GLY A 150 -2.47 -4.62 2.78
CA GLY A 150 -3.10 -4.94 1.51
C GLY A 150 -4.61 -5.05 1.59
N MET A 151 -5.25 -5.04 0.41
CA MET A 151 -6.66 -5.40 0.29
C MET A 151 -6.80 -6.89 0.55
N HIS A 152 -7.80 -7.30 1.34
CA HIS A 152 -8.04 -8.70 1.67
C HIS A 152 -9.40 -9.15 1.16
N ASN A 153 -9.49 -10.42 0.77
CA ASN A 153 -10.76 -11.14 0.73
C ASN A 153 -10.85 -12.06 1.94
N VAL A 154 -12.07 -12.18 2.47
CA VAL A 154 -12.43 -13.31 3.33
C VAL A 154 -12.77 -14.47 2.40
N VAL A 155 -11.95 -15.51 2.43
CA VAL A 155 -12.22 -16.74 1.68
C VAL A 155 -12.52 -17.87 2.65
N GLU A 156 -13.68 -18.50 2.47
CA GLU A 156 -13.97 -19.80 3.06
C GLU A 156 -13.30 -20.87 2.21
N ILE A 157 -12.40 -21.63 2.81
CA ILE A 157 -11.78 -22.78 2.17
C ILE A 157 -12.76 -23.94 2.31
N LYS A 158 -13.48 -24.27 1.23
CA LYS A 158 -14.26 -25.50 1.15
C LYS A 158 -13.33 -26.64 0.75
N ASP A 159 -13.15 -27.58 1.67
CA ASP A 159 -12.26 -28.72 1.49
C ASP A 159 -12.96 -29.77 0.63
N SER A 160 -12.55 -29.91 -0.63
CA SER A 160 -12.92 -31.07 -1.46
C SER A 160 -11.88 -31.30 -2.56
N ASP A 161 -10.66 -31.71 -2.18
CA ASP A 161 -9.72 -32.54 -3.00
C ASP A 161 -8.21 -32.20 -2.83
N HIS A 162 -7.76 -31.58 -1.72
CA HIS A 162 -6.32 -31.44 -1.48
C HIS A 162 -5.73 -32.57 -0.62
N PRO A 163 -4.62 -33.22 -1.03
CA PRO A 163 -3.98 -34.30 -0.24
C PRO A 163 -3.28 -33.83 1.04
N LEU A 164 -3.28 -32.53 1.34
CA LEU A 164 -2.80 -32.00 2.62
C LEU A 164 -4.03 -31.69 3.49
N LYS A 165 -4.45 -32.68 4.29
CA LYS A 165 -5.45 -32.53 5.34
C LYS A 165 -5.03 -31.39 6.28
N ILE A 166 -5.61 -30.22 6.08
CA ILE A 166 -5.72 -29.20 7.12
C ILE A 166 -7.22 -29.05 7.34
N ASP A 167 -7.73 -29.86 8.26
CA ASP A 167 -9.00 -29.56 8.92
C ASP A 167 -8.93 -28.09 9.36
N ILE A 168 -9.96 -27.30 9.08
CA ILE A 168 -10.60 -26.29 9.94
C ILE A 168 -11.49 -25.44 9.01
N GLY A 169 -12.78 -25.35 9.35
CA GLY A 169 -13.70 -24.30 8.88
C GLY A 169 -13.26 -22.90 9.36
N SER A 170 -12.10 -22.46 8.90
CA SER A 170 -11.45 -21.21 9.24
C SER A 170 -11.46 -20.30 8.04
N SER A 171 -12.16 -19.18 8.16
CA SER A 171 -12.01 -18.08 7.22
C SER A 171 -10.55 -17.60 7.30
N LYS A 172 -9.80 -17.70 6.20
CA LYS A 172 -8.48 -17.08 6.11
C LYS A 172 -8.61 -15.74 5.40
N LEU A 173 -8.00 -14.71 6.00
CA LEU A 173 -7.78 -13.44 5.31
C LEU A 173 -6.61 -13.63 4.36
N VAL A 174 -6.85 -13.50 3.07
CA VAL A 174 -5.80 -13.57 2.05
C VAL A 174 -5.83 -12.29 1.25
N THR A 175 -4.65 -11.73 0.98
CA THR A 175 -4.56 -10.47 0.24
C THR A 175 -4.80 -10.67 -1.25
N PHE A 176 -5.33 -9.66 -1.95
CA PHE A 176 -5.54 -9.74 -3.40
C PHE A 176 -4.24 -9.87 -4.18
N ASP A 177 -3.13 -9.39 -3.64
CA ASP A 177 -1.79 -9.56 -4.21
C ASP A 177 -1.13 -10.89 -3.88
N ALA A 178 -1.82 -11.75 -3.12
CA ALA A 178 -1.35 -13.10 -2.90
C ALA A 178 -1.26 -13.83 -4.26
N PRO A 179 -0.16 -14.55 -4.50
CA PRO A 179 0.10 -15.18 -5.80
C PRO A 179 -1.08 -16.04 -6.27
N GLU A 180 -1.77 -16.71 -5.35
CA GLU A 180 -2.90 -17.64 -5.56
C GLU A 180 -4.14 -17.01 -6.21
N PHE A 181 -4.26 -15.68 -6.21
CA PHE A 181 -5.37 -14.98 -6.85
C PHE A 181 -5.07 -14.56 -8.29
N CYS A 182 -3.86 -14.84 -8.81
CA CYS A 182 -3.39 -14.27 -10.07
C CYS A 182 -3.94 -15.09 -11.24
N GLY A 183 -5.02 -14.60 -11.87
CA GLY A 183 -5.46 -15.09 -13.18
C GLY A 183 -6.39 -16.30 -13.19
N ILE A 184 -6.80 -16.85 -12.06
CA ILE A 184 -7.80 -17.92 -12.05
C ILE A 184 -8.80 -17.61 -10.94
N LEU A 185 -10.08 -17.56 -11.32
CA LEU A 185 -11.15 -18.20 -10.55
C LEU A 185 -10.72 -19.63 -10.24
N SER A 186 -9.70 -19.80 -9.39
CA SER A 186 -9.31 -21.11 -8.89
C SER A 186 -10.60 -21.71 -8.40
N SER A 187 -10.99 -22.87 -8.93
CA SER A 187 -12.20 -23.57 -8.52
C SER A 187 -12.30 -23.76 -6.99
N LYS A 188 -11.19 -23.51 -6.27
CA LYS A 188 -11.05 -23.51 -4.81
C LYS A 188 -11.47 -22.21 -4.10
N PHE A 189 -11.65 -21.08 -4.80
CA PHE A 189 -11.99 -19.79 -4.20
C PHE A 189 -13.22 -19.18 -4.88
N GLN A 190 -14.40 -19.62 -4.45
CA GLN A 190 -15.66 -18.97 -4.83
C GLN A 190 -15.86 -17.68 -4.03
N LYS A 191 -16.13 -16.57 -4.71
CA LYS A 191 -16.62 -15.33 -4.09
C LYS A 191 -17.90 -15.63 -3.32
N ILE A 192 -17.95 -15.27 -2.04
CA ILE A 192 -19.21 -15.17 -1.31
C ILE A 192 -19.89 -13.87 -1.76
N LYS A 193 -21.14 -13.96 -2.21
CA LYS A 193 -22.01 -12.80 -2.51
C LYS A 193 -22.70 -12.32 -1.25
#